data_AF-A0A7S1PZ90-F1
#
_entry.id   AF-A0A7S1PZ90-F1
#
_cell.length_a   1.000
_cell.length_b   1.000
_cell.length_c   1.000
_cell.angle_alpha   90.00
_cell.angle_beta   90.00
_cell.angle_gamma   90.00
#
_symmetry.space_group_name_H-M   'P 1'
#
loop_
_entity.id
_entity.type
_entity.pdbx_description
1 polymer ?
#
loop_
_entity_poly.entity_id
_entity_poly.type
_entity_poly.pdbx_seq_one_letter_code
_entity_poly.pdbx_strand_id
1 'polypeptide(L)'
;GLIRVIAYGQCLCTTLILIMDSSQNLPLVLYKQSKEIEDPRWYHKLRAIVARKESLFRATACFVAFVGLFVNDFFFAIHLLGLISKSSVLKNVVVAVTQNGKSLVLTAMLGCIIVYLFSLIGFAMFQEHFEDACATLSQCV
;
A
#
# COMPACT_ATOMS: atom_id res chain seq x y z
N GLY A 1 14.16 -21.87 1.93
CA GLY A 1 14.50 -20.46 2.21
C GLY A 1 13.67 -19.93 3.35
N LEU A 2 14.32 -19.44 4.42
CA LEU A 2 13.70 -18.93 5.65
C LEU A 2 12.56 -17.92 5.39
N ILE A 3 12.72 -17.09 4.36
CA ILE A 3 11.74 -16.09 3.90
C ILE A 3 10.38 -16.73 3.53
N ARG A 4 10.40 -17.88 2.84
CA ARG A 4 9.19 -18.62 2.47
C ARG A 4 8.50 -19.21 3.71
N VAL A 5 9.27 -19.71 4.68
CA VAL A 5 8.73 -20.22 5.95
C VAL A 5 8.03 -19.11 6.74
N ILE A 6 8.62 -17.91 6.76
CA ILE A 6 8.02 -16.73 7.38
C ILE A 6 6.73 -16.31 6.66
N ALA A 7 6.69 -16.31 5.32
CA ALA A 7 5.44 -16.02 4.60
C ALA A 7 4.34 -17.05 4.84
N TYR A 8 4.66 -18.34 4.82
CA TYR A 8 3.67 -19.37 5.13
C TYR A 8 3.14 -19.22 6.57
N GLY A 9 4.03 -18.96 7.53
CA GLY A 9 3.66 -18.65 8.91
C GLY A 9 2.78 -17.40 9.03
N GLN A 10 3.08 -16.34 8.29
CA GLN A 10 2.29 -15.11 8.26
C GLN A 10 0.92 -15.33 7.62
N CYS A 11 0.84 -16.04 6.50
CA CYS A 11 -0.40 -16.36 5.82
C CYS A 11 -1.30 -17.25 6.70
N LEU A 12 -0.73 -18.24 7.38
CA LEU A 12 -1.44 -19.08 8.33
C LEU A 12 -1.93 -18.28 9.53
N CYS A 13 -1.08 -17.44 10.13
CA CYS A 13 -1.45 -16.61 11.27
C CYS A 13 -2.55 -15.60 10.91
N THR A 14 -2.45 -14.92 9.77
CA THR A 14 -3.46 -13.94 9.32
C THR A 14 -4.80 -14.58 8.99
N THR A 15 -4.81 -15.76 8.38
CA THR A 15 -6.03 -16.53 8.12
C THR A 15 -6.67 -17.02 9.43
N LEU A 16 -5.89 -17.52 10.38
CA LEU A 16 -6.38 -17.90 11.71
C LEU A 16 -7.00 -16.71 12.46
N ILE A 17 -6.35 -15.54 12.46
CA ILE A 17 -6.92 -14.36 13.14
C ILE A 17 -8.20 -13.88 12.45
N LEU A 18 -8.31 -13.96 11.11
CA LEU A 18 -9.58 -13.65 10.42
C LEU A 18 -10.70 -14.62 10.81
N ILE A 19 -10.39 -15.91 10.94
CA ILE A 19 -11.35 -16.92 11.39
C ILE A 19 -11.78 -16.64 12.84
N MET A 20 -10.83 -16.31 13.72
CA MET A 20 -11.12 -15.98 15.12
C MET A 20 -11.94 -14.69 15.24
N ASP A 21 -11.58 -13.64 14.49
CA ASP A 21 -12.30 -12.36 14.46
C ASP A 21 -13.71 -12.54 13.91
N SER A 22 -13.87 -13.32 12.84
CA SER A 22 -15.17 -13.71 12.32
C SER A 22 -15.96 -14.51 13.36
N SER A 23 -15.35 -15.47 14.07
CA SER A 23 -16.06 -16.28 15.06
C SER A 23 -16.62 -15.47 16.24
N GLN A 24 -15.96 -14.38 16.64
CA GLN A 24 -16.36 -13.54 17.77
C GLN A 24 -17.24 -12.35 17.37
N ASN A 25 -16.97 -11.72 16.22
CA ASN A 25 -17.71 -10.54 15.76
C ASN A 25 -18.92 -10.88 14.88
N LEU A 26 -18.96 -12.04 14.22
CA LEU A 26 -20.11 -12.48 13.42
C LEU A 26 -21.42 -12.58 14.22
N PRO A 27 -21.50 -13.13 15.46
CA PRO A 27 -22.76 -13.12 16.22
C PRO A 27 -23.23 -11.70 16.55
N LEU A 28 -22.32 -10.76 16.84
CA LEU A 28 -22.66 -9.36 17.10
C LEU A 28 -23.12 -8.63 15.83
N VAL A 29 -22.50 -8.90 14.68
CA VAL A 29 -22.90 -8.34 13.39
C VAL A 29 -24.24 -8.92 12.96
N LEU A 30 -24.45 -10.23 13.06
CA LEU A 30 -25.71 -10.87 12.74
C LEU A 30 -26.85 -10.42 13.67
N TYR A 31 -26.57 -10.21 14.96
CA TYR A 31 -27.54 -9.64 15.89
C TYR A 31 -27.91 -8.20 15.53
N LYS A 32 -26.92 -7.34 15.24
CA LYS A 32 -27.19 -5.96 14.81
C LYS A 32 -27.94 -5.91 13.48
N GLN A 33 -27.63 -6.85 12.59
CA GLN A 33 -28.22 -6.96 11.26
C GLN A 33 -29.60 -7.62 11.28
N SER A 34 -29.97 -8.37 12.32
CA SER A 34 -31.35 -8.87 12.51
C SER A 34 -32.30 -7.75 12.92
N LYS A 35 -31.78 -6.73 13.60
CA LYS A 35 -32.54 -5.57 14.04
C LYS A 35 -32.85 -4.56 12.92
N GLU A 36 -32.14 -4.66 11.79
CA GLU A 36 -32.19 -3.74 10.65
C GLU A 36 -32.88 -4.36 9.41
N ILE A 37 -33.65 -5.44 9.56
CA ILE A 37 -34.19 -6.20 8.43
C ILE A 37 -35.45 -5.53 7.86
N GLU A 38 -35.28 -4.79 6.76
CA GLU A 38 -36.29 -4.57 5.72
C GLU A 38 -35.74 -4.70 4.28
N ASP A 39 -34.56 -5.31 4.05
CA ASP A 39 -34.05 -5.57 2.68
C ASP A 39 -33.56 -7.03 2.49
N PRO A 40 -34.09 -7.80 1.51
CA PRO A 40 -33.74 -9.21 1.26
C PRO A 40 -32.36 -9.41 0.61
N ARG A 41 -31.63 -8.35 0.27
CA ARG A 41 -30.43 -8.46 -0.58
C ARG A 41 -29.13 -8.73 0.21
N TRP A 42 -28.73 -10.00 0.24
CA TRP A 42 -27.57 -10.52 0.98
C TRP A 42 -26.18 -9.96 0.57
N TYR A 43 -26.01 -9.48 -0.68
CA TYR A 43 -24.70 -8.97 -1.15
C TYR A 43 -24.28 -7.64 -0.52
N HIS A 44 -25.21 -6.74 -0.17
CA HIS A 44 -24.87 -5.48 0.52
C HIS A 44 -24.34 -5.74 1.94
N LYS A 45 -24.87 -6.78 2.60
CA LYS A 45 -24.45 -7.23 3.92
C LYS A 45 -23.01 -7.76 3.87
N LEU A 46 -22.67 -8.59 2.87
CA LEU A 46 -21.29 -9.01 2.65
C LEU A 46 -20.36 -7.83 2.35
N ARG A 47 -20.80 -6.87 1.54
CA ARG A 47 -20.01 -5.68 1.21
C ARG A 47 -19.71 -4.82 2.43
N ALA A 48 -20.65 -4.66 3.36
CA ALA A 48 -20.45 -3.91 4.60
C ALA A 48 -19.48 -4.61 5.56
N ILE A 49 -19.46 -5.94 5.59
CA ILE A 49 -18.53 -6.73 6.39
C ILE A 49 -17.11 -6.62 5.81
N VAL A 50 -16.98 -6.79 4.48
CA VAL A 50 -15.69 -6.69 3.77
C VAL A 50 -15.15 -5.27 3.77
N ALA A 51 -16.00 -4.24 3.71
CA ALA A 51 -15.58 -2.83 3.63
C ALA A 51 -15.03 -2.26 4.95
N ARG A 52 -14.98 -3.04 6.04
CA ARG A 52 -14.32 -2.58 7.27
C ARG A 52 -12.83 -2.37 7.02
N LYS A 53 -12.32 -1.19 7.36
CA LYS A 53 -10.90 -0.82 7.19
C LYS A 53 -9.93 -1.89 7.71
N GLU A 54 -10.29 -2.55 8.81
CA GLU A 54 -9.49 -3.63 9.41
C GLU A 54 -9.50 -4.92 8.58
N SER A 55 -10.65 -5.31 8.02
CA SER A 55 -10.78 -6.47 7.14
C SER A 55 -10.03 -6.25 5.83
N LEU A 56 -10.19 -5.07 5.23
CA LEU A 56 -9.47 -4.67 4.02
C LEU A 56 -7.95 -4.71 4.21
N PHE A 57 -7.44 -4.15 5.32
CA PHE A 57 -6.00 -4.17 5.60
C PHE A 57 -5.44 -5.60 5.70
N ARG A 58 -6.16 -6.49 6.39
CA ARG A 58 -5.78 -7.90 6.53
C ARG A 58 -5.87 -8.65 5.19
N ALA A 59 -6.91 -8.40 4.41
CA ALA A 59 -7.10 -9.00 3.09
C ALA A 59 -6.00 -8.57 2.09
N THR A 60 -5.64 -7.28 2.07
CA THR A 60 -4.54 -6.76 1.25
C THR A 60 -3.20 -7.39 1.65
N ALA A 61 -2.96 -7.60 2.95
CA ALA A 61 -1.75 -8.27 3.42
C ALA A 61 -1.66 -9.73 2.94
N CYS A 62 -2.78 -10.48 2.94
CA CYS A 62 -2.84 -11.83 2.36
C CYS A 62 -2.60 -11.82 0.85
N PHE A 63 -3.19 -10.87 0.13
CA PHE A 63 -3.00 -10.74 -1.31
C PHE A 63 -1.53 -10.49 -1.67
N VAL A 64 -0.86 -9.56 -0.98
CA VAL A 64 0.57 -9.28 -1.18
C VAL A 64 1.44 -10.50 -0.84
N ALA A 65 1.09 -11.26 0.21
CA ALA A 65 1.80 -12.50 0.56
C ALA A 65 1.69 -13.55 -0.56
N PHE A 66 0.49 -13.72 -1.13
CA PHE A 66 0.24 -14.63 -2.24
C PHE A 66 1.02 -14.21 -3.48
N VAL A 67 0.97 -12.92 -3.85
CA VAL A 67 1.74 -12.38 -4.99
C VAL A 67 3.25 -12.59 -4.78
N GLY A 68 3.77 -12.41 -3.57
CA GLY A 68 5.17 -12.66 -3.23
C GLY A 68 5.59 -14.14 -3.29
N LEU A 69 4.64 -15.07 -3.13
CA LEU A 69 4.90 -16.51 -3.25
C LEU A 69 4.92 -17.01 -4.70
N PHE A 70 4.13 -16.39 -5.58
CA PHE A 70 3.92 -16.87 -6.96
C PHE A 70 4.65 -16.08 -8.04
N VAL A 71 4.91 -14.78 -7.84
CA VAL A 71 5.44 -13.90 -8.90
C VAL A 71 6.93 -13.67 -8.76
N ASN A 72 7.40 -13.14 -7.63
CA ASN A 72 8.82 -12.85 -7.43
C ASN A 72 9.16 -12.55 -5.96
N ASP A 73 10.36 -12.94 -5.52
CA ASP A 73 10.86 -12.66 -4.17
C ASP A 73 11.00 -11.15 -3.88
N PHE A 74 11.01 -10.29 -4.90
CA PHE A 74 11.05 -8.84 -4.71
C PHE A 74 9.81 -8.30 -3.97
N PHE A 75 8.64 -8.91 -4.16
CA PHE A 75 7.40 -8.51 -3.49
C PHE A 75 7.40 -8.85 -1.98
N PHE A 76 8.34 -9.68 -1.51
CA PHE A 76 8.53 -9.89 -0.07
C PHE A 76 8.96 -8.62 0.66
N ALA A 77 9.71 -7.72 0.03
CA ALA A 77 10.13 -6.47 0.66
C ALA A 77 8.92 -5.63 1.13
N ILE A 78 7.86 -5.57 0.31
CA ILE A 78 6.60 -4.90 0.63
C ILE A 78 5.88 -5.61 1.78
N HIS A 79 5.91 -6.95 1.80
CA HIS A 79 5.33 -7.74 2.87
C HIS A 79 6.04 -7.51 4.23
N LEU A 80 7.37 -7.45 4.23
CA LEU A 80 8.17 -7.12 5.42
C LEU A 80 7.88 -5.70 5.92
N LEU A 81 7.65 -4.73 5.03
CA LEU A 81 7.31 -3.35 5.41
C LEU A 81 5.94 -3.28 6.13
N GLY A 82 4.99 -4.12 5.73
CA GLY A 82 3.72 -4.31 6.41
C GLY A 82 3.86 -4.90 7.82
N LEU A 83 4.83 -5.80 8.01
CA LEU A 83 5.19 -6.36 9.32
C LEU A 83 5.86 -5.32 10.23
N ILE A 84 6.80 -4.55 9.68
CA ILE A 84 7.48 -3.45 10.39
C ILE A 84 6.47 -2.41 10.90
N SER A 85 5.44 -2.13 10.10
CA SER A 85 4.35 -1.21 10.47
C SER A 85 3.46 -1.73 11.62
N LYS A 86 3.59 -2.99 12.03
CA LYS A 86 2.91 -3.55 13.23
C LYS A 86 3.68 -3.25 14.51
N SER A 87 4.99 -2.97 14.45
CA SER A 87 5.77 -2.59 15.61
C SER A 87 5.47 -1.14 16.00
N SER A 88 5.11 -0.90 17.26
CA SER A 88 4.79 0.44 17.77
C SER A 88 5.95 1.42 17.65
N VAL A 89 7.19 0.95 17.77
CA VAL A 89 8.40 1.79 17.70
C VAL A 89 8.70 2.24 16.27
N LEU A 90 8.79 1.30 15.31
CA LEU A 90 9.11 1.64 13.92
C LEU A 90 7.95 2.36 13.22
N LYS A 91 6.71 2.03 13.59
CA LYS A 91 5.53 2.77 13.12
C LYS A 91 5.60 4.25 13.52
N ASN A 92 6.00 4.54 14.76
CA ASN A 92 6.10 5.93 15.21
C ASN A 92 7.15 6.71 14.44
N VAL A 93 8.26 6.09 14.02
CA VAL A 93 9.27 6.73 13.17
C VAL A 93 8.70 7.03 11.78
N VAL A 94 8.08 6.05 11.11
CA VAL A 94 7.47 6.25 9.79
C VAL A 94 6.34 7.28 9.85
N VAL A 95 5.51 7.21 10.89
CA VAL A 95 4.43 8.17 11.12
C VAL A 95 4.99 9.55 11.43
N ALA A 96 6.06 9.69 12.21
CA ALA A 96 6.68 10.99 12.47
C ALA A 96 7.21 11.65 11.18
N VAL A 97 7.78 10.85 10.27
CA VAL A 97 8.22 11.34 8.95
C VAL A 97 7.04 11.65 8.02
N THR A 98 5.95 10.88 8.08
CA THR A 98 4.77 11.05 7.20
C THR A 98 3.69 11.98 7.76
N GLN A 99 3.76 12.39 9.03
CA GLN A 99 2.82 13.32 9.66
C GLN A 99 2.85 14.69 8.98
N ASN A 100 4.02 15.08 8.46
CA ASN A 100 4.24 16.29 7.68
C ASN A 100 4.21 16.01 6.16
N GLY A 101 3.53 14.94 5.73
CA GLY A 101 3.53 14.47 4.35
C GLY A 101 3.04 15.51 3.33
N LYS A 102 2.13 16.42 3.72
CA LYS A 102 1.68 17.52 2.85
C LYS A 102 2.84 18.45 2.46
N SER A 103 3.66 18.85 3.43
CA SER A 103 4.81 19.71 3.19
C SER A 103 5.90 18.96 2.41
N LEU A 104 6.09 17.67 2.68
CA LEU A 104 7.05 16.84 1.95
C LEU A 104 6.66 16.67 0.47
N VAL A 105 5.38 16.42 0.19
CA VAL A 105 4.85 16.32 -1.19
C VAL A 105 4.96 17.65 -1.92
N LEU A 106 4.68 18.77 -1.25
CA LEU A 106 4.83 20.10 -1.83
C LEU A 106 6.29 20.39 -2.21
N THR A 107 7.23 20.08 -1.32
CA THR A 107 8.66 20.25 -1.58
C THR A 107 9.15 19.32 -2.69
N ALA A 108 8.66 18.08 -2.75
CA ALA A 108 8.99 17.15 -3.84
C ALA A 108 8.46 17.66 -5.19
N MET A 109 7.21 18.12 -5.23
CA MET A 109 6.62 18.71 -6.44
C MET A 109 7.39 19.95 -6.90
N LEU A 110 7.76 20.83 -5.96
CA LEU A 110 8.58 22.00 -6.25
C LEU A 110 9.96 21.61 -6.78
N GLY A 111 10.60 20.59 -6.20
CA GLY A 111 11.88 20.05 -6.67
C GLY A 111 11.79 19.52 -8.10
N CYS A 112 10.73 18.77 -8.43
CA CYS A 112 10.49 18.30 -9.80
C CYS A 112 10.32 19.46 -10.79
N ILE A 113 9.60 20.52 -10.41
CA ILE A 113 9.43 21.73 -11.24
C ILE A 113 10.80 22.40 -11.48
N ILE A 114 11.64 22.52 -10.45
CA ILE A 114 12.97 23.12 -10.55
C ILE A 114 13.87 22.31 -11.49
N VAL A 115 13.92 20.99 -11.34
CA VAL A 115 14.70 20.09 -12.22
C VAL A 115 14.23 20.22 -13.68
N TYR A 116 12.93 20.26 -13.90
CA TYR A 116 12.36 20.44 -15.24
C TYR A 116 12.75 21.79 -15.87
N LEU A 117 12.65 22.88 -15.10
CA LEU A 117 13.06 24.22 -15.57
C LEU A 117 14.56 24.27 -15.89
N PHE A 118 15.40 23.69 -15.04
CA PHE A 118 16.84 23.64 -15.28
C PHE A 118 17.18 22.81 -16.53
N SER A 119 16.50 21.68 -16.73
CA SER A 119 16.64 20.84 -17.93
C SER A 119 16.23 21.60 -19.20
N LEU A 120 15.17 22.41 -19.14
CA LEU A 120 14.69 23.23 -20.25
C LEU A 120 15.64 24.38 -20.60
N ILE A 121 16.20 25.05 -19.59
CA ILE A 121 17.21 26.11 -19.78
C ILE A 121 18.51 25.51 -20.32
N GLY A 122 18.94 24.37 -19.78
CA GLY A 122 20.10 23.63 -20.27
C GLY A 122 19.96 23.24 -21.74
N PHE A 123 18.79 22.71 -22.11
CA PHE A 123 18.47 22.42 -23.50
C PHE A 123 18.52 23.69 -24.38
N ALA A 124 17.91 24.79 -23.96
CA ALA A 124 17.89 26.03 -24.73
C ALA A 124 19.27 26.72 -24.87
N MET A 125 20.18 26.56 -23.91
CA MET A 125 21.50 27.20 -23.95
C MET A 125 22.58 26.34 -24.61
N PHE A 126 22.45 25.01 -24.55
CA PHE A 126 23.47 24.07 -25.04
C PHE A 126 23.03 23.25 -26.27
N GLN A 127 21.85 23.53 -26.83
CA GLN A 127 21.31 22.89 -28.05
C GLN A 127 22.30 22.82 -29.23
N GLU A 128 23.25 23.76 -29.34
CA GLU A 128 24.25 23.75 -30.43
C GLU A 128 25.48 22.85 -30.17
N HIS A 129 25.68 22.32 -28.96
CA HIS A 129 26.84 21.47 -28.62
C HIS A 129 26.50 20.00 -28.35
N PHE A 130 25.22 19.66 -28.29
CA PHE A 130 24.73 18.31 -28.00
C PHE A 130 23.88 17.77 -29.15
N GLU A 131 24.45 17.67 -30.36
CA GLU A 131 23.74 17.11 -31.52
C GLU A 131 23.29 15.64 -31.31
N ASP A 132 23.88 14.91 -30.35
CA ASP A 132 23.63 13.47 -30.15
C ASP A 132 23.07 13.06 -28.77
N ALA A 133 22.81 13.99 -27.83
CA ALA A 133 22.48 13.60 -26.44
C ALA A 133 21.00 13.74 -26.05
N CYS A 134 20.17 14.51 -26.76
CA CYS A 134 18.74 14.66 -26.43
C CYS A 134 17.92 15.17 -27.61
N ALA A 135 17.22 14.26 -28.32
CA ALA A 135 16.35 14.63 -29.44
C ALA A 135 14.93 15.06 -29.01
N THR A 136 14.53 14.77 -27.77
CA THR A 136 13.19 15.10 -27.23
C THR A 136 13.26 15.52 -25.75
N LEU A 137 12.39 16.44 -25.33
CA LEU A 137 12.32 16.99 -23.96
C LEU A 137 12.17 15.90 -22.87
N SER A 138 11.61 14.74 -23.23
CA SER A 138 11.47 13.58 -22.33
C SER A 138 12.77 12.80 -22.07
N GLN A 139 13.81 12.97 -22.89
CA GLN A 139 15.11 12.33 -22.67
C GLN A 139 16.03 13.18 -21.78
N CYS A 140 15.71 14.46 -21.60
CA CYS A 140 16.55 15.44 -20.91
C CYS A 140 16.11 15.71 -19.45
N VAL A 141 15.03 15.07 -18.99
CA VAL A 141 14.51 15.12 -17.61
C VAL A 141 14.98 13.93 -16.81
#